data_AF-E9HWG5-F1
#
_entry.id   AF-E9HWG5-F1
#
_cell.length_a   1.000
_cell.length_b   1.000
_cell.length_c   1.000
_cell.angle_alpha   90.00
_cell.angle_beta   90.00
_cell.angle_gamma   90.00
#
_symmetry.space_group_name_H-M   'P 1'
#
loop_
_entity.id
_entity.type
_entity.pdbx_description
1 polymer ?
#
loop_
_entity_poly.entity_id
_entity_poly.type
_entity_poly.pdbx_seq_one_letter_code
_entity_poly.pdbx_strand_id
1 'polypeptide(L)' 'MDSLPQFDQFKVHCDPHTAGLRWEKWIIRFERLMEAINVVSQTADSADQKTATDKRRLALLLHYAGTEVEDVFDTLP' A
#
# COMPACT_ATOMS: atom_id res chain seq x y z
N MET A 1 -4.98 -20.45 -6.72
CA MET A 1 -4.55 -19.63 -5.57
C MET A 1 -3.63 -18.59 -6.16
N ASP A 2 -4.18 -17.46 -6.63
CA ASP A 2 -3.36 -16.41 -7.24
C ASP A 2 -2.53 -15.77 -6.12
N SER A 3 -1.26 -16.16 -6.04
CA SER A 3 -0.32 -15.60 -5.09
C SER A 3 -0.11 -14.12 -5.43
N LEU A 4 -0.35 -13.26 -4.45
CA LEU A 4 -0.01 -11.84 -4.55
C LEU A 4 1.46 -11.67 -4.98
N PRO A 5 1.78 -10.69 -5.84
CA PRO A 5 3.15 -10.46 -6.23
C PRO A 5 4.05 -10.22 -5.01
N GLN A 6 5.27 -10.74 -5.06
CA GLN A 6 6.23 -10.52 -4.00
C GLN A 6 6.60 -9.03 -3.95
N PHE A 7 6.42 -8.41 -2.78
CA PHE A 7 6.74 -7.02 -2.52
C PHE A 7 7.36 -6.88 -1.14
N ASP A 8 8.50 -6.20 -1.07
CA ASP A 8 9.27 -6.11 0.16
C ASP A 8 8.57 -5.21 1.19
N GLN A 9 8.52 -5.68 2.43
CA GLN A 9 7.99 -4.93 3.55
C GLN A 9 8.82 -3.67 3.83
N PHE A 10 8.15 -2.60 4.28
CA PHE A 10 8.85 -1.39 4.70
C PHE A 10 9.64 -1.63 6.00
N LYS A 11 10.95 -1.39 5.95
CA LYS A 11 11.84 -1.55 7.11
C LYS A 11 11.86 -0.27 7.94
N VAL A 12 11.00 -0.17 8.96
CA VAL A 12 10.89 1.06 9.79
C VAL A 12 12.23 1.39 10.46
N HIS A 13 12.87 0.40 11.08
CA HIS A 13 14.03 0.59 11.95
C HIS A 13 15.41 0.66 11.26
N CYS A 14 15.47 0.82 9.93
CA CYS A 14 16.77 0.80 9.21
C CYS A 14 17.64 2.03 9.50
N ASP A 15 17.09 3.23 9.28
CA ASP A 15 17.75 4.51 9.58
C ASP A 15 16.66 5.56 9.89
N PRO A 16 16.64 6.13 11.11
CA PRO A 16 15.61 7.06 11.53
C PRO A 16 15.66 8.40 10.79
N HIS A 17 16.83 8.84 10.31
CA HIS A 17 16.97 10.14 9.62
C HIS A 17 16.47 10.10 8.17
N THR A 18 16.38 8.91 7.58
CA THR A 18 15.90 8.72 6.20
C THR A 18 14.53 8.04 6.11
N ALA A 19 13.87 7.81 7.25
CA ALA A 19 12.61 7.07 7.31
C ALA A 19 11.52 7.65 6.39
N GLY A 20 11.29 8.96 6.42
CA GLY A 20 10.30 9.63 5.56
C GLY A 20 10.60 9.49 4.07
N LEU A 21 11.85 9.70 3.65
CA LEU A 21 12.25 9.55 2.25
C LEU A 21 12.17 8.08 1.77
N ARG A 22 12.50 7.13 2.65
CA ARG A 22 12.36 5.70 2.35
C ARG A 22 10.90 5.30 2.24
N TRP A 23 10.04 5.86 3.10
CA TRP A 23 8.59 5.64 3.05
C TRP A 23 8.00 6.17 1.75
N GLU A 24 8.33 7.40 1.34
CA GLU A 24 7.89 7.98 0.08
C GLU A 24 8.30 7.10 -1.12
N LYS A 25 9.56 6.67 -1.18
CA LYS A 25 10.03 5.74 -2.23
C LYS A 25 9.32 4.40 -2.20
N TRP A 26 8.97 3.90 -1.02
CA TRP A 26 8.25 2.65 -0.85
C TRP A 26 6.80 2.79 -1.33
N ILE A 27 6.11 3.89 -1.00
CA ILE A 27 4.76 4.21 -1.49
C ILE A 27 4.74 4.31 -3.01
N ILE A 28 5.70 5.01 -3.63
CA ILE A 28 5.79 5.09 -5.10
C ILE A 28 5.92 3.70 -5.74
N ARG A 29 6.68 2.79 -5.11
CA ARG A 29 6.79 1.40 -5.58
C ARG A 29 5.49 0.63 -5.40
N PHE A 30 4.79 0.85 -4.29
CA PHE A 30 3.49 0.25 -4.01
C PHE A 30 2.42 0.74 -5.01
N GLU A 31 2.39 2.04 -5.32
CA GLU A 31 1.47 2.60 -6.31
C GLU A 31 1.70 1.99 -7.70
N ARG A 32 2.95 1.82 -8.12
CA ARG A 32 3.28 1.12 -9.38
C ARG A 32 2.84 -0.34 -9.37
N LEU A 33 2.96 -1.04 -8.24
CA LEU A 33 2.44 -2.39 -8.08
C LEU A 33 0.90 -2.39 -8.18
N MET A 34 0.24 -1.41 -7.55
CA MET A 34 -1.21 -1.24 -7.65
C MET A 34 -1.63 -0.94 -9.08
N GLU A 35 -0.91 -0.12 -9.83
CA GLU A 35 -1.15 0.09 -11.25
C GLU A 35 -0.99 -1.22 -12.03
N ALA A 36 0.09 -1.97 -11.81
CA ALA A 36 0.33 -3.26 -12.48
C ALA A 36 -0.78 -4.30 -12.19
N ILE A 37 -1.25 -4.37 -10.95
CA ILE A 37 -2.37 -5.25 -10.55
C ILE A 37 -3.71 -4.70 -11.07
N ASN A 38 -3.87 -3.37 -11.13
CA ASN A 38 -5.11 -2.68 -11.49
C ASN A 38 -5.23 -2.32 -12.99
N VAL A 39 -4.29 -2.74 -13.83
CA VAL A 39 -4.42 -2.70 -15.31
C VAL A 39 -5.53 -3.62 -15.83
N VAL A 40 -6.21 -4.39 -14.96
CA VAL A 40 -7.39 -5.20 -15.33
C VAL A 40 -8.73 -4.50 -15.03
N SER A 41 -8.77 -3.33 -14.37
CA SER A 41 -10.03 -2.73 -13.91
C SER A 41 -10.26 -1.27 -14.36
N GLN A 42 -9.74 -0.88 -15.53
CA GLN A 42 -10.09 0.39 -16.17
C GLN A 42 -11.49 0.34 -16.83
N THR A 43 -12.54 0.11 -16.02
CA THR A 43 -13.94 0.38 -16.35
C THR A 43 -14.71 0.65 -15.06
N ALA A 44 -14.36 1.70 -14.31
CA ALA A 44 -15.03 2.05 -13.05
C ALA A 44 -15.79 3.37 -13.20
N ASP A 45 -16.94 3.34 -13.88
CA ASP A 45 -17.81 4.49 -14.14
C ASP A 45 -18.78 4.82 -12.98
N SER A 46 -18.47 4.42 -11.73
CA SER A 46 -19.42 4.57 -10.61
C SER A 46 -18.72 5.01 -9.31
N ALA A 47 -19.32 6.00 -8.62
CA ALA A 47 -18.78 6.58 -7.39
C ALA A 47 -18.59 5.55 -6.26
N ASP A 48 -19.49 4.56 -6.16
CA ASP A 48 -19.41 3.49 -5.16
C ASP A 48 -18.21 2.55 -5.39
N GLN A 49 -17.81 2.35 -6.65
CA GLN A 49 -16.67 1.52 -7.03
C GLN A 49 -15.34 2.20 -6.65
N LYS A 50 -15.28 3.53 -6.70
CA LYS A 50 -14.11 4.32 -6.28
C LYS A 50 -13.82 4.14 -4.79
N THR A 51 -14.85 4.26 -3.93
CA THR A 51 -14.71 4.07 -2.48
C THR A 51 -14.30 2.63 -2.11
N ALA A 52 -14.85 1.62 -2.80
CA ALA A 52 -14.45 0.23 -2.58
C ALA A 52 -13.00 -0.05 -3.01
N THR A 53 -12.56 0.57 -4.11
CA THR A 53 -11.18 0.48 -4.60
C THR A 53 -10.21 1.14 -3.62
N ASP A 54 -10.57 2.28 -3.04
CA ASP A 54 -9.75 2.99 -2.06
C ASP A 54 -9.60 2.17 -0.76
N LYS A 55 -10.67 1.53 -0.26
CA LYS A 55 -10.60 0.61 0.89
C LYS A 55 -9.71 -0.60 0.61
N ARG A 56 -9.81 -1.18 -0.58
CA ARG A 56 -8.96 -2.32 -0.99
C ARG A 56 -7.49 -1.92 -1.08
N ARG A 57 -7.20 -0.73 -1.63
CA ARG A 57 -5.84 -0.18 -1.68
C ARG A 57 -5.26 0.03 -0.29
N LEU A 58 -6.03 0.58 0.64
CA LEU A 58 -5.60 0.75 2.03
C LEU A 58 -5.30 -0.59 2.71
N ALA A 59 -6.17 -1.58 2.55
CA ALA A 59 -5.95 -2.92 3.11
C ALA A 59 -4.69 -3.58 2.55
N LEU A 60 -4.43 -3.44 1.24
CA LEU A 60 -3.21 -3.93 0.62
C LEU A 60 -1.97 -3.17 1.11
N LEU A 61 -2.06 -1.85 1.27
CA LEU A 61 -0.97 -1.04 1.79
C LEU A 61 -0.56 -1.53 3.19
N LEU A 62 -1.52 -1.73 4.09
CA LEU A 62 -1.25 -2.26 5.44
C LEU A 62 -0.69 -3.68 5.39
N HIS A 63 -1.26 -4.55 4.55
CA HIS A 63 -0.77 -5.93 4.37
C HIS A 63 0.70 -5.98 3.93
N TYR A 64 1.10 -5.13 2.98
CA TYR A 64 2.47 -5.10 2.46
C TYR A 64 3.44 -4.28 3.32
N ALA A 65 2.97 -3.20 3.97
CA ALA A 65 3.77 -2.39 4.88
C ALA A 65 4.11 -3.15 6.17
N GLY A 66 3.21 -4.07 6.55
CA GLY A 66 3.33 -4.99 7.67
C GLY A 66 3.02 -4.36 9.02
N THR A 67 3.08 -5.21 10.06
CA THR A 67 2.49 -4.93 11.38
C THR A 67 3.06 -3.70 12.07
N GLU A 68 4.36 -3.41 11.91
CA GLU A 68 4.98 -2.21 12.50
C GLU A 68 4.38 -0.90 11.96
N VAL A 69 3.92 -0.89 10.72
CA VAL A 69 3.26 0.28 10.12
C VAL A 69 1.78 0.32 10.48
N GLU A 70 1.14 -0.84 10.57
CA GLU A 70 -0.25 -0.97 11.05
C GLU A 70 -0.40 -0.47 12.49
N ASP A 71 0.51 -0.84 13.39
CA ASP A 71 0.53 -0.36 14.77
C ASP A 71 0.69 1.17 14.85
N VAL A 72 1.50 1.77 13.97
CA VAL A 72 1.63 3.23 13.87
C VAL A 72 0.33 3.87 13.35
N PHE A 73 -0.33 3.22 12.39
CA PHE A 73 -1.59 3.72 11.85
C PHE A 73 -2.71 3.68 12.90
N ASP A 74 -2.85 2.59 13.64
CA ASP A 74 -3.84 2.42 14.70
C ASP A 74 -3.62 3.33 15.91
N THR A 75 -2.38 3.79 16.12
CA THR A 75 -2.04 4.70 17.24
C THR A 75 -2.20 6.19 16.90
N LEU A 76 -2.55 6.54 15.66
CA LEU A 76 -2.88 7.91 15.27
C LEU A 76 -4.36 8.20 15.58
N PRO A 77 -4.68 9.25 16.37
CA PRO A 77 -6.06 9.61 16.74
C PRO A 77 -6.89 10.19 15.60
#